data_AF-A0A819R4P0-F1
#
_entry.id   AF-A0A819R4P0-F1
#
_cell.length_a   1.000
_cell.length_b   1.000
_cell.length_c   1.000
_cell.angle_alpha   90.00
_cell.angle_beta   90.00
_cell.angle_gamma   90.00
#
_symmetry.space_group_name_H-M   'P 1'
#
loop_
_entity.id
_entity.type
_entity.pdbx_description
1 polymer ?
#
loop_
_entity_poly.entity_id
_entity_poly.type
_entity_poly.pdbx_seq_one_letter_code
_entity_poly.pdbx_strand_id
1 'polypeptide(L)'
;MQDDFELDSGRRNSEYEKSDSSSEDEVAVSHEQDHIRKILNDVFSILKIETIIDTRNSDILCSKVNQACELLQTMRDNLLNDKKKNIELLEENKSLSLTLTEKNELINGLTKFYHVSNKQEQIRLLTIAPTGWGRQKLQKFFDSSERQARRSLQIRTSKGVLGSSEDLRGNKLLDKAVAEAVIKFYEEDWISRISPNKSDVLLIKKQPVAKRFILLTMGEAFEQFKPRHVQPTRFHDTCCCMYHENFDLLLK
;
A
#
# COMPACT_ATOMS: atom_id res chain seq x y z
N MET A 1 79.77 10.64 -31.28
CA MET A 1 79.64 12.10 -31.19
C MET A 1 79.83 12.64 -32.59
N GLN A 2 78.76 13.29 -33.09
CA GLN A 2 78.59 14.18 -34.26
C GLN A 2 79.39 13.87 -35.54
N ASP A 3 78.74 13.52 -36.67
CA ASP A 3 77.88 14.34 -37.57
C ASP A 3 78.63 15.38 -38.41
N ASP A 4 78.19 15.45 -39.68
CA ASP A 4 78.25 16.53 -40.70
C ASP A 4 78.81 15.97 -42.03
N PHE A 5 78.00 15.57 -43.03
CA PHE A 5 77.05 16.29 -43.90
C PHE A 5 77.72 17.32 -44.84
N GLU A 6 77.83 16.97 -46.13
CA GLU A 6 77.76 17.96 -47.22
C GLU A 6 77.27 17.33 -48.54
N LEU A 7 76.41 18.09 -49.22
CA LEU A 7 75.63 17.77 -50.41
C LEU A 7 76.45 18.00 -51.69
N ASP A 8 76.18 17.25 -52.76
CA ASP A 8 76.22 17.85 -54.11
C ASP A 8 75.15 17.28 -55.05
N SER A 9 74.63 18.22 -55.82
CA SER A 9 73.57 18.26 -56.79
C SER A 9 73.89 17.58 -58.12
N GLY A 10 72.89 16.94 -58.71
CA GLY A 10 72.98 16.35 -60.05
C GLY A 10 71.64 16.35 -60.76
N ARG A 11 71.35 17.46 -61.45
CA ARG A 11 70.17 17.69 -62.29
C ARG A 11 70.41 17.07 -63.68
N ARG A 12 69.55 16.17 -64.17
CA ARG A 12 69.34 15.98 -65.63
C ARG A 12 67.95 15.41 -65.94
N ASN A 13 67.26 16.13 -66.81
CA ASN A 13 65.91 15.93 -67.31
C ASN A 13 65.79 14.80 -68.34
N SER A 14 64.53 14.41 -68.55
CA SER A 14 63.88 13.89 -69.77
C SER A 14 64.36 12.53 -70.26
N GLU A 15 63.49 11.61 -70.68
CA GLU A 15 62.39 11.84 -71.61
C GLU A 15 61.46 10.61 -71.64
N TYR A 16 60.15 10.88 -71.60
CA TYR A 16 59.04 10.12 -72.21
C TYR A 16 58.97 8.59 -72.07
N GLU A 17 57.94 8.12 -71.36
CA GLU A 17 57.02 7.17 -71.96
C GLU A 17 55.58 7.36 -71.44
N LYS A 18 54.68 7.45 -72.41
CA LYS A 18 53.27 7.77 -72.33
C LYS A 18 52.52 6.51 -71.88
N SER A 19 51.80 6.55 -70.77
CA SER A 19 50.81 5.54 -70.42
C SER A 19 49.53 6.21 -69.94
N ASP A 20 48.46 5.94 -70.68
CA ASP A 20 47.06 6.24 -70.35
C ASP A 20 46.77 5.83 -68.90
N SER A 21 46.52 6.79 -68.02
CA SER A 21 46.03 6.54 -66.65
C SER A 21 44.78 7.35 -66.31
N SER A 22 44.00 7.76 -67.32
CA SER A 22 42.82 8.60 -67.13
C SER A 22 41.50 7.83 -66.99
N SER A 23 41.51 6.51 -66.83
CA SER A 23 40.26 5.72 -66.75
C SER A 23 40.08 4.89 -65.47
N GLU A 24 41.12 4.59 -64.70
CA GLU A 24 40.98 3.76 -63.49
C GLU A 24 40.66 4.60 -62.23
N ASP A 25 41.22 5.81 -62.12
CA ASP A 25 40.96 6.71 -60.97
C ASP A 25 39.54 7.30 -61.00
N GLU A 26 38.96 7.59 -62.17
CA GLU A 26 37.58 8.08 -62.26
C GLU A 26 36.55 7.00 -61.89
N VAL A 27 36.84 5.73 -62.20
CA VAL A 27 35.96 4.60 -61.88
C VAL A 27 35.97 4.31 -60.37
N ALA A 28 37.13 4.38 -59.72
CA ALA A 28 37.25 4.20 -58.27
C ALA A 28 36.51 5.29 -57.47
N VAL A 29 36.61 6.56 -57.89
CA VAL A 29 35.91 7.69 -57.26
C VAL A 29 34.40 7.60 -57.43
N SER A 30 33.91 7.11 -58.57
CA SER A 30 32.47 6.90 -58.80
C SER A 30 31.86 5.84 -57.87
N HIS A 31 32.62 4.77 -57.60
CA HIS A 31 32.15 3.63 -56.81
C HIS A 31 32.05 3.94 -55.31
N GLU A 32 32.92 4.82 -54.78
CA GLU A 32 32.84 5.33 -53.41
C GLU A 32 31.68 6.30 -53.22
N GLN A 33 31.44 7.18 -54.21
CA GLN A 33 30.33 8.13 -54.17
C GLN A 33 28.97 7.43 -54.16
N ASP A 34 28.83 6.33 -54.90
CA ASP A 34 27.62 5.50 -54.90
C ASP A 34 27.40 4.77 -53.57
N HIS A 35 28.48 4.33 -52.91
CA HIS A 35 28.38 3.71 -51.60
C HIS A 35 27.94 4.71 -50.52
N ILE A 36 28.53 5.90 -50.51
CA ILE A 36 28.16 7.00 -49.59
C ILE A 36 26.71 7.42 -49.81
N ARG A 37 26.28 7.54 -51.07
CA ARG A 37 24.91 7.88 -51.42
C ARG A 37 23.90 6.84 -50.93
N LYS A 38 24.24 5.56 -51.02
CA LYS A 38 23.39 4.47 -50.52
C LYS A 38 23.19 4.56 -49.01
N ILE A 39 24.29 4.75 -48.26
CA ILE A 39 24.24 4.93 -46.80
C ILE A 39 23.41 6.15 -46.42
N LEU A 40 23.60 7.29 -47.11
CA LEU A 40 22.83 8.50 -46.85
C LEU A 40 21.33 8.31 -47.12
N ASN A 41 20.97 7.65 -48.22
CA ASN A 41 19.57 7.37 -48.53
C ASN A 41 18.92 6.38 -47.56
N ASP A 42 19.68 5.41 -47.04
CA ASP A 42 19.20 4.52 -45.99
C ASP A 42 18.91 5.30 -44.69
N VAL A 43 19.81 6.20 -44.29
CA VAL A 43 19.61 7.08 -43.12
C VAL A 43 18.43 8.03 -43.33
N PHE A 44 18.30 8.65 -44.50
CA PHE A 44 17.17 9.53 -44.81
C PHE A 44 15.84 8.76 -44.84
N SER A 45 15.83 7.51 -45.32
CA SER A 45 14.63 6.67 -45.30
C SER A 45 14.17 6.38 -43.87
N ILE A 46 15.11 6.09 -42.96
CA ILE A 46 14.82 5.89 -41.52
C ILE A 46 14.26 7.17 -40.88
N LEU A 47 14.81 8.33 -41.27
CA LEU A 47 14.41 9.64 -40.76
C LEU A 47 13.23 10.27 -41.51
N LYS A 48 12.67 9.57 -42.52
CA LYS A 48 11.61 10.06 -43.42
C LYS A 48 11.96 11.37 -44.16
N ILE A 49 13.23 11.56 -44.47
CA ILE A 49 13.72 12.64 -45.34
C ILE A 49 13.73 12.15 -46.80
N GLU A 50 13.41 13.03 -47.75
CA GLU A 50 13.43 12.69 -49.17
C GLU A 50 14.83 12.29 -49.65
N THR A 51 14.92 11.12 -50.29
CA THR A 51 16.17 10.55 -50.84
C THR A 51 16.81 11.45 -51.89
N ILE A 52 18.13 11.42 -52.00
CA ILE A 52 18.90 12.23 -52.94
C ILE A 52 19.00 11.52 -54.29
N ILE A 53 18.60 12.23 -55.36
CA ILE A 53 18.61 11.77 -56.75
C ILE A 53 19.86 12.27 -57.50
N ASP A 54 20.40 13.44 -57.14
CA ASP A 54 21.62 14.01 -57.74
C ASP A 54 22.55 14.59 -56.67
N THR A 55 23.81 14.13 -56.66
CA THR A 55 24.87 14.55 -55.72
C THR A 55 25.62 15.80 -56.16
N ARG A 56 25.33 16.33 -57.36
CA ARG A 56 26.01 17.49 -57.95
C ARG A 56 25.64 18.82 -57.30
N ASN A 57 24.57 18.86 -56.50
CA ASN A 57 24.12 20.06 -55.81
C ASN A 57 24.49 19.99 -54.32
N SER A 58 25.70 20.46 -54.00
CA SER A 58 26.31 20.37 -52.66
C SER A 58 25.45 21.01 -51.57
N ASP A 59 24.73 22.08 -51.90
CA ASP A 59 24.00 22.88 -50.91
C ASP A 59 22.73 22.16 -50.44
N ILE A 60 22.03 21.48 -51.38
CA ILE A 60 20.86 20.66 -51.06
C ILE A 60 21.27 19.45 -50.23
N LEU A 61 22.38 18.81 -50.57
CA LEU A 61 22.91 17.67 -49.82
C LEU A 61 23.32 18.10 -48.41
N CYS A 62 24.02 19.23 -48.28
CA CYS A 62 24.42 19.79 -46.99
C CYS A 62 23.21 20.15 -46.11
N SER A 63 22.17 20.78 -46.69
CA SER A 63 20.93 21.10 -46.00
C SER A 63 20.20 19.84 -45.48
N LYS A 64 20.10 18.79 -46.30
CA LYS A 64 19.47 17.52 -45.90
C LYS A 64 20.28 16.77 -44.84
N VAL A 65 21.61 16.80 -44.93
CA VAL A 65 22.49 16.23 -43.90
C VAL A 65 22.33 16.97 -42.57
N ASN A 66 22.27 18.30 -42.60
CA ASN A 66 22.04 19.11 -41.39
C ASN A 66 20.66 18.82 -40.77
N GLN A 67 19.62 18.72 -41.59
CA GLN A 67 18.29 18.34 -41.14
C GLN A 67 18.27 16.94 -40.49
N ALA A 68 18.99 15.97 -41.07
CA ALA A 68 19.14 14.66 -40.49
C ALA A 68 19.90 14.71 -39.15
N CYS A 69 20.96 15.50 -39.06
CA CYS A 69 21.71 15.70 -37.83
C CYS A 69 20.85 16.31 -36.71
N GLU A 70 20.03 17.32 -37.01
CA GLU A 70 19.12 17.94 -36.04
C GLU A 70 18.05 16.95 -35.55
N LEU A 71 17.49 16.14 -36.46
CA LEU A 71 16.52 15.09 -36.09
C LEU A 71 17.17 14.00 -35.23
N LEU A 72 18.39 13.58 -35.56
CA LEU A 72 19.12 12.60 -34.75
C LEU A 72 19.49 13.16 -33.37
N GLN A 73 19.87 14.43 -33.29
CA GLN A 73 20.13 15.11 -32.02
C GLN A 73 18.88 15.19 -31.15
N THR A 74 17.75 15.62 -31.72
CA THR A 74 16.47 15.67 -30.99
C THR A 74 16.00 14.28 -30.55
N MET A 75 16.13 13.26 -31.40
CA MET A 75 15.83 11.87 -31.01
C MET A 75 16.74 11.38 -29.88
N ARG A 76 18.05 11.66 -29.95
CA ARG A 76 19.01 11.33 -28.89
C ARG A 76 18.63 12.02 -27.57
N ASP A 77 18.29 13.30 -27.61
CA ASP A 77 17.97 14.07 -26.41
C ASP A 77 16.64 13.60 -25.78
N ASN A 78 15.65 13.24 -26.60
CA ASN A 78 14.41 12.61 -26.12
C ASN A 78 14.69 11.26 -25.45
N LEU A 79 15.53 10.41 -26.04
CA LEU A 79 15.91 9.12 -25.45
C LEU A 79 16.70 9.29 -24.13
N LEU A 80 17.58 10.29 -24.06
CA LEU A 80 18.31 10.61 -22.83
C LEU A 80 17.36 11.12 -21.73
N ASN A 81 16.41 11.97 -22.08
CA ASN A 81 15.40 12.47 -21.15
C ASN A 81 14.45 11.37 -20.67
N ASP A 82 14.02 10.46 -21.54
CA ASP A 82 13.19 9.31 -21.16
C ASP A 82 13.96 8.34 -20.26
N LYS A 83 15.25 8.12 -20.54
CA LYS A 83 16.12 7.33 -19.66
C LYS A 83 16.30 8.00 -18.30
N LYS A 84 16.49 9.32 -18.27
CA LYS A 84 16.64 10.10 -17.03
C LYS A 84 15.37 10.07 -16.19
N LYS A 85 14.20 10.29 -16.80
CA LYS A 85 12.88 10.17 -16.13
C LYS A 85 12.64 8.78 -15.56
N ASN A 86 13.01 7.74 -16.31
CA ASN A 86 12.89 6.36 -15.83
C ASN A 86 13.83 6.08 -14.65
N ILE A 87 15.03 6.67 -14.63
CA ILE A 87 15.97 6.58 -13.51
C ILE A 87 15.43 7.32 -12.28
N GLU A 88 14.91 8.54 -12.45
CA GLU A 88 14.30 9.33 -11.36
C GLU A 88 13.07 8.60 -10.75
N LEU A 89 12.20 8.01 -11.59
CA LEU A 89 11.09 7.17 -11.13
C LEU A 89 11.56 5.89 -10.40
N LEU A 90 12.69 5.31 -10.79
CA LEU A 90 13.28 4.16 -10.11
C LEU A 90 13.94 4.54 -8.77
N GLU A 91 14.50 5.75 -8.67
CA GLU A 91 15.11 6.28 -7.46
C GLU A 91 14.08 6.67 -6.40
N GLU A 92 12.96 7.29 -6.80
CA GLU A 92 11.84 7.59 -5.90
C GLU A 92 11.25 6.30 -5.29
N ASN A 93 11.14 5.22 -6.08
CA ASN A 93 10.65 3.92 -5.63
C ASN A 93 11.69 3.08 -4.85
N LYS A 94 12.98 3.42 -4.92
CA LYS A 94 14.05 2.74 -4.15
C LYS A 94 14.18 3.25 -2.72
N SER A 95 13.56 4.38 -2.39
CA SER A 95 14.01 5.20 -1.27
C SER A 95 13.77 4.64 0.14
N LEU A 96 13.01 3.56 0.35
CA LEU A 96 12.76 3.02 1.71
C LEU A 96 12.67 1.48 1.77
N SER A 97 13.38 0.75 0.91
CA SER A 97 13.43 -0.72 1.05
C SER A 97 14.27 -1.11 2.26
N LEU A 98 13.63 -1.49 3.37
CA LEU A 98 14.31 -2.01 4.56
C LEU A 98 15.22 -3.20 4.18
N THR A 99 16.48 -3.10 4.60
CA THR A 99 17.45 -4.20 4.55
C THR A 99 16.95 -5.38 5.36
N LEU A 100 17.50 -6.58 5.09
CA LEU A 100 17.14 -7.77 5.85
C LEU A 100 17.46 -7.61 7.35
N THR A 101 18.55 -6.90 7.66
CA THR A 101 18.97 -6.61 9.04
C THR A 101 17.96 -5.74 9.77
N GLU A 102 17.51 -4.65 9.17
CA GLU A 102 16.51 -3.75 9.77
C GLU A 102 15.16 -4.45 9.97
N LYS A 103 14.75 -5.32 9.03
CA LYS A 103 13.55 -6.16 9.17
C LYS A 103 13.67 -7.09 10.38
N ASN A 104 14.81 -7.76 10.54
CA ASN A 104 15.04 -8.65 11.66
C ASN A 104 15.09 -7.89 12.99
N GLU A 105 15.69 -6.70 13.00
CA GLU A 105 15.72 -5.84 14.19
C GLU A 105 14.32 -5.41 14.62
N LEU A 106 13.48 -4.97 13.69
CA LEU A 106 12.08 -4.62 13.95
C LEU A 106 11.28 -5.80 14.50
N ILE A 107 11.40 -6.98 13.87
CA ILE A 107 10.72 -8.20 14.31
C ILE A 107 11.19 -8.62 15.70
N ASN A 108 12.49 -8.55 15.96
CA ASN A 108 13.07 -8.86 17.27
C ASN A 108 12.64 -7.86 18.35
N GLY A 109 12.50 -6.58 17.99
CA GLY A 109 11.93 -5.57 18.88
C GLY A 109 10.48 -5.89 19.25
N LEU A 110 9.66 -6.30 18.28
CA LEU A 110 8.28 -6.70 18.50
C LEU A 110 8.14 -7.94 19.36
N THR A 111 8.98 -8.97 19.16
CA THR A 111 8.94 -10.18 20.00
C THR A 111 9.37 -9.88 21.43
N LYS A 112 10.43 -9.08 21.64
CA LYS A 112 10.83 -8.60 22.96
C LYS A 112 9.70 -7.82 23.64
N PHE A 113 9.07 -6.89 22.92
CA PHE A 113 7.95 -6.11 23.45
C PHE A 113 6.74 -6.97 23.80
N TYR A 114 6.43 -7.99 23.00
CA TYR A 114 5.37 -8.95 23.26
C TYR A 114 5.56 -9.67 24.61
N HIS A 115 6.77 -10.11 24.93
CA HIS A 115 7.02 -10.84 26.19
C HIS A 115 6.92 -9.97 27.44
N VAL A 116 7.19 -8.67 27.35
CA VAL A 116 7.06 -7.72 28.47
C VAL A 116 5.62 -7.19 28.62
N SER A 117 4.83 -7.27 27.55
CA SER A 117 3.49 -6.72 27.47
C SER A 117 2.43 -7.50 28.27
N ASN A 118 1.33 -6.83 28.60
CA ASN A 118 0.17 -7.48 29.23
C ASN A 118 -0.60 -8.36 28.23
N LYS A 119 -1.52 -9.21 28.73
CA LYS A 119 -2.28 -10.16 27.89
C LYS A 119 -3.09 -9.51 26.76
N GLN A 120 -3.65 -8.31 26.99
CA GLN A 120 -4.46 -7.61 25.99
C GLN A 120 -3.57 -7.07 24.87
N GLU A 121 -2.45 -6.45 25.23
CA GLU A 121 -1.49 -5.92 24.29
C GLU A 121 -0.75 -7.03 23.55
N GLN A 122 -0.46 -8.16 24.20
CA GLN A 122 0.02 -9.38 23.54
C GLN A 122 -0.93 -9.82 22.40
N ILE A 123 -2.24 -9.89 22.67
CA ILE A 123 -3.24 -10.24 21.65
C ILE A 123 -3.26 -9.20 20.52
N ARG A 124 -3.15 -7.91 20.87
CA ARG A 124 -3.10 -6.81 19.92
C ARG A 124 -1.86 -6.89 19.03
N LEU A 125 -0.69 -7.16 19.58
CA LEU A 125 0.56 -7.31 18.83
C LEU A 125 0.52 -8.51 17.88
N LEU A 126 -0.07 -9.64 18.30
CA LEU A 126 -0.26 -10.80 17.43
C LEU A 126 -1.10 -10.48 16.18
N THR A 127 -1.93 -9.43 16.21
CA THR A 127 -2.69 -9.00 15.03
C THR A 127 -1.81 -8.39 13.94
N ILE A 128 -0.53 -8.08 14.19
CA ILE A 128 0.40 -7.57 13.15
C ILE A 128 0.82 -8.68 12.18
N ALA A 129 0.85 -9.94 12.63
CA ALA A 129 1.38 -11.06 11.86
C ALA A 129 0.78 -11.19 10.45
N PRO A 130 1.54 -11.59 9.42
CA PRO A 130 1.07 -11.64 8.04
C PRO A 130 -0.27 -12.39 7.85
N THR A 131 -1.10 -11.96 6.89
CA THR A 131 -2.44 -12.53 6.63
C THR A 131 -2.44 -14.02 6.32
N GLY A 132 -1.35 -14.55 5.75
CA GLY A 132 -1.20 -15.98 5.46
C GLY A 132 -0.79 -16.84 6.68
N TRP A 133 -0.61 -16.27 7.86
CA TRP A 133 -0.21 -17.03 9.04
C TRP A 133 -1.43 -17.65 9.73
N GLY A 134 -1.41 -18.98 9.84
CA GLY A 134 -2.37 -19.72 10.65
C GLY A 134 -2.05 -19.68 12.14
N ARG A 135 -3.02 -20.13 12.96
CA ARG A 135 -2.93 -20.19 14.44
C ARG A 135 -1.66 -20.88 14.95
N GLN A 136 -1.31 -22.03 14.37
CA GLN A 136 -0.14 -22.81 14.78
C GLN A 136 1.19 -22.08 14.50
N LYS A 137 1.28 -21.37 13.38
CA LYS A 137 2.48 -20.60 13.02
C LYS A 137 2.66 -19.41 13.96
N LEU A 138 1.58 -18.71 14.27
CA LEU A 138 1.53 -17.64 15.28
C LEU A 138 1.97 -18.12 16.66
N GLN A 139 1.43 -19.26 17.10
CA GLN A 139 1.79 -19.89 18.37
C GLN A 139 3.29 -20.19 18.44
N LYS A 140 3.84 -20.85 17.42
CA LYS A 140 5.27 -21.19 17.40
C LYS A 140 6.19 -19.97 17.31
N PHE A 141 5.81 -18.94 16.55
CA PHE A 141 6.67 -17.79 16.32
C PHE A 141 6.74 -16.84 17.53
N PHE A 142 5.61 -16.58 18.19
CA PHE A 142 5.53 -15.66 19.34
C PHE A 142 5.52 -16.37 20.69
N ASP A 143 5.61 -17.71 20.71
CA ASP A 143 5.38 -18.55 21.90
C ASP A 143 4.08 -18.17 22.64
N SER A 144 3.01 -18.03 21.86
CA SER A 144 1.70 -17.59 22.35
C SER A 144 0.78 -18.78 22.62
N SER A 145 -0.18 -18.63 23.54
CA SER A 145 -1.20 -19.66 23.71
C SER A 145 -2.11 -19.77 22.48
N GLU A 146 -2.63 -20.96 22.21
CA GLU A 146 -3.58 -21.17 21.11
C GLU A 146 -4.79 -20.21 21.20
N ARG A 147 -5.25 -19.92 22.43
CA ARG A 147 -6.34 -18.99 22.69
C ARG A 147 -6.00 -17.57 22.23
N GLN A 148 -4.79 -17.08 22.52
CA GLN A 148 -4.34 -15.75 22.09
C GLN A 148 -4.21 -15.69 20.56
N ALA A 149 -3.61 -16.70 19.94
CA ALA A 149 -3.47 -16.78 18.48
C ALA A 149 -4.84 -16.84 17.77
N ARG A 150 -5.80 -17.59 18.32
CA ARG A 150 -7.17 -17.62 17.78
C ARG A 150 -7.85 -16.27 17.93
N ARG A 151 -7.72 -15.64 19.10
CA ARG A 151 -8.37 -14.35 19.39
C ARG A 151 -7.80 -13.22 18.54
N SER A 152 -6.48 -13.17 18.37
CA SER A 152 -5.82 -12.14 17.55
C SER A 152 -6.24 -12.24 16.08
N LEU A 153 -6.37 -13.44 15.51
CA LEU A 153 -6.89 -13.61 14.15
C LEU A 153 -8.32 -13.11 14.03
N GLN A 154 -9.20 -13.42 14.98
CA GLN A 154 -10.58 -12.91 14.99
C GLN A 154 -10.63 -11.37 15.05
N ILE A 155 -9.79 -10.77 15.91
CA ILE A 155 -9.70 -9.32 16.04
C ILE A 155 -9.13 -8.70 14.76
N ARG A 156 -8.14 -9.31 14.13
CA ARG A 156 -7.59 -8.83 12.85
C ARG A 156 -8.66 -8.85 11.76
N THR A 157 -9.48 -9.90 11.68
CA THR A 157 -10.57 -9.98 10.71
C THR A 157 -11.65 -8.92 10.95
N SER A 158 -11.98 -8.61 12.21
CA SER A 158 -13.07 -7.67 12.53
C SER A 158 -12.65 -6.21 12.65
N LYS A 159 -11.45 -5.94 13.18
CA LYS A 159 -10.94 -4.61 13.53
C LYS A 159 -9.63 -4.23 12.84
N GLY A 160 -8.98 -5.15 12.12
CA GLY A 160 -7.73 -4.90 11.43
C GLY A 160 -6.47 -5.03 12.28
N VAL A 161 -5.35 -4.55 11.74
CA VAL A 161 -4.03 -4.59 12.39
C VAL A 161 -4.02 -3.65 13.61
N LEU A 162 -3.46 -4.11 14.72
CA LEU A 162 -3.46 -3.44 16.02
C LEU A 162 -4.87 -3.13 16.56
N GLY A 163 -5.86 -3.92 16.16
CA GLY A 163 -7.23 -3.82 16.67
C GLY A 163 -7.30 -4.07 18.18
N SER A 164 -8.03 -3.22 18.89
CA SER A 164 -8.19 -3.34 20.35
C SER A 164 -9.11 -4.50 20.72
N SER A 165 -8.64 -5.35 21.64
CA SER A 165 -9.49 -6.30 22.35
C SER A 165 -10.30 -5.53 23.39
N GLU A 166 -11.35 -4.85 22.94
CA GLU A 166 -12.44 -4.37 23.78
C GLU A 166 -13.24 -5.57 24.28
N ASP A 167 -12.57 -6.50 24.96
CA ASP A 167 -13.26 -7.39 25.86
C ASP A 167 -13.65 -6.50 27.04
N LEU A 168 -14.83 -5.89 26.95
CA LEU A 168 -15.51 -5.35 28.12
C LEU A 168 -15.54 -6.49 29.13
N ARG A 169 -14.66 -6.42 30.14
CA ARG A 169 -14.69 -7.37 31.25
C ARG A 169 -15.99 -7.09 32.00
N GLY A 170 -16.93 -8.01 31.89
CA GLY A 170 -18.25 -7.87 32.50
C GLY A 170 -19.26 -7.23 31.54
N ASN A 171 -20.47 -7.80 31.60
CA ASN A 171 -21.72 -7.42 30.97
C ASN A 171 -21.60 -6.77 29.58
N LYS A 172 -22.03 -7.53 28.55
CA LYS A 172 -22.38 -6.94 27.25
C LYS A 172 -23.25 -5.72 27.52
N LEU A 173 -22.92 -4.60 26.88
CA LEU A 173 -23.79 -3.43 26.91
C LEU A 173 -25.19 -3.90 26.48
N LEU A 174 -26.17 -3.66 27.33
CA LEU A 174 -27.56 -3.92 27.02
C LEU A 174 -27.90 -3.12 25.76
N ASP A 175 -28.63 -3.77 24.85
CA ASP A 175 -29.14 -3.07 23.70
C ASP A 175 -30.07 -1.94 24.18
N LYS A 176 -30.00 -0.79 23.50
CA LYS A 176 -30.77 0.40 23.87
C LYS A 176 -32.26 0.09 23.85
N ALA A 177 -32.71 -0.69 22.87
CA ALA A 177 -34.10 -1.12 22.76
C ALA A 177 -34.55 -1.95 23.97
N VAL A 178 -33.68 -2.84 24.47
CA VAL A 178 -33.98 -3.64 25.67
C VAL A 178 -34.02 -2.76 26.91
N ALA A 179 -33.06 -1.85 27.07
CA ALA A 179 -33.04 -0.92 28.20
C ALA A 179 -34.29 -0.02 28.23
N GLU A 180 -34.70 0.51 27.07
CA GLU A 180 -35.92 1.31 26.92
C GLU A 180 -37.19 0.50 27.22
N ALA A 181 -37.26 -0.75 26.79
CA ALA A 181 -38.38 -1.63 27.11
C ALA A 181 -38.50 -1.91 28.62
N VAL A 182 -37.36 -2.11 29.31
CA VAL A 182 -37.34 -2.28 30.77
C VAL A 182 -37.80 -1.00 31.46
N ILE A 183 -37.27 0.16 31.07
CA ILE A 183 -37.68 1.46 31.64
C ILE A 183 -39.19 1.66 31.47
N LYS A 184 -39.69 1.49 30.24
CA LYS A 184 -41.10 1.66 29.93
C LYS A 184 -42.00 0.75 30.76
N PHE A 185 -41.62 -0.52 30.93
CA PHE A 185 -42.34 -1.45 31.79
C PHE A 185 -42.42 -0.94 33.22
N TYR A 186 -41.30 -0.59 33.84
CA TYR A 186 -41.29 -0.08 35.21
C TYR A 186 -41.94 1.31 35.35
N GLU A 187 -42.23 2.00 34.25
CA GLU A 187 -42.99 3.26 34.18
C GLU A 187 -44.50 3.06 33.96
N GLU A 188 -45.02 1.82 33.87
CA GLU A 188 -46.46 1.58 33.74
C GLU A 188 -47.19 1.79 35.07
N ASP A 189 -48.33 2.48 35.06
CA ASP A 189 -49.07 2.94 36.26
C ASP A 189 -49.60 1.83 37.18
N TRP A 190 -49.68 0.61 36.68
CA TRP A 190 -50.03 -0.56 37.48
C TRP A 190 -48.80 -1.18 38.20
N ILE A 191 -47.58 -0.88 37.74
CA ILE A 191 -46.32 -1.32 38.39
C ILE A 191 -45.85 -0.28 39.39
N SER A 192 -45.98 1.00 39.07
CA SER A 192 -45.46 2.09 39.89
C SER A 192 -46.34 3.33 39.78
N ARG A 193 -46.15 4.32 40.66
CA ARG A 193 -46.93 5.57 40.66
C ARG A 193 -46.06 6.77 40.97
N ILE A 194 -46.35 7.89 40.30
CA ILE A 194 -45.65 9.15 40.52
C ILE A 194 -46.08 9.72 41.88
N SER A 195 -45.13 10.24 42.65
CA SER A 195 -45.44 10.93 43.91
C SER A 195 -46.25 12.19 43.62
N PRO A 196 -47.40 12.41 44.30
CA PRO A 196 -48.15 13.65 44.18
C PRO A 196 -47.47 14.81 44.93
N ASN A 197 -46.46 14.54 45.76
CA ASN A 197 -45.84 15.53 46.63
C ASN A 197 -44.80 16.36 45.88
N LYS A 198 -44.91 17.70 46.00
CA LYS A 198 -43.94 18.65 45.42
C LYS A 198 -42.52 18.52 45.98
N SER A 199 -42.36 17.97 47.18
CA SER A 199 -41.05 17.70 47.80
C SER A 199 -40.36 16.44 47.26
N ASP A 200 -41.10 15.55 46.59
CA ASP A 200 -40.58 14.31 46.04
C ASP A 200 -40.13 14.48 44.60
N VAL A 201 -39.20 15.41 44.39
CA VAL A 201 -38.60 15.70 43.09
C VAL A 201 -37.08 15.60 43.20
N LEU A 202 -36.45 14.91 42.24
CA LEU A 202 -35.01 14.73 42.12
C LEU A 202 -34.51 15.44 40.86
N LEU A 203 -33.27 15.94 40.88
CA LEU A 203 -32.65 16.54 39.70
C LEU A 203 -31.79 15.48 38.97
N ILE A 204 -32.27 15.00 37.83
CA ILE A 204 -31.55 14.07 36.96
C ILE A 204 -31.12 14.84 35.71
N LYS A 205 -29.81 14.90 35.42
CA LYS A 205 -29.27 15.70 34.29
C LYS A 205 -29.77 17.15 34.26
N LYS A 206 -29.90 17.78 35.44
CA LYS A 206 -30.45 19.14 35.65
C LYS A 206 -31.93 19.31 35.31
N GLN A 207 -32.67 18.22 35.10
CA GLN A 207 -34.12 18.26 34.92
C GLN A 207 -34.82 17.75 36.20
N PRO A 208 -35.85 18.45 36.70
CA PRO A 208 -36.63 17.98 37.84
C PRO A 208 -37.51 16.80 37.41
N VAL A 209 -37.30 15.65 38.05
CA VAL A 209 -38.04 14.40 37.82
C VAL A 209 -38.70 13.99 39.14
N ALA A 210 -40.02 13.83 39.14
CA ALA A 210 -40.76 13.36 40.32
C ALA A 210 -40.39 11.91 40.65
N LYS A 211 -40.26 11.59 41.95
CA LYS A 211 -40.03 10.21 42.40
C LYS A 211 -41.22 9.36 41.99
N ARG A 212 -40.93 8.11 41.60
CA ARG A 212 -41.94 7.12 41.25
C ARG A 212 -41.78 5.92 42.20
N PHE A 213 -42.85 5.55 42.87
CA PHE A 213 -42.88 4.46 43.84
C PHE A 213 -43.35 3.19 43.16
N ILE A 214 -42.60 2.11 43.30
CA ILE A 214 -43.02 0.80 42.79
C ILE A 214 -44.09 0.24 43.74
N LEU A 215 -45.22 -0.16 43.17
CA LEU A 215 -46.37 -0.70 43.89
C LEU A 215 -46.25 -2.20 44.16
N LEU A 216 -45.43 -2.89 43.37
CA LEU A 216 -45.13 -4.32 43.49
C LEU A 216 -43.73 -4.53 44.05
N THR A 217 -43.47 -5.73 44.57
CA THR A 217 -42.09 -6.14 44.83
C THR A 217 -41.33 -6.32 43.50
N MET A 218 -40.00 -6.19 43.55
CA MET A 218 -39.18 -6.38 42.35
C MET A 218 -39.33 -7.79 41.74
N GLY A 219 -39.56 -8.80 42.58
CA GLY A 219 -39.82 -10.17 42.14
C GLY A 219 -41.12 -10.29 41.34
N GLU A 220 -42.22 -9.77 41.89
CA GLU A 220 -43.54 -9.79 41.22
C GLU A 220 -43.54 -9.00 39.91
N ALA A 221 -42.92 -7.81 39.89
CA ALA A 221 -42.77 -7.02 38.68
C ALA A 221 -41.99 -7.80 37.61
N PHE A 222 -40.92 -8.49 37.99
CA PHE A 222 -40.13 -9.29 37.05
C PHE A 222 -40.87 -10.53 36.53
N GLU A 223 -41.67 -11.20 37.38
CA GLU A 223 -42.53 -12.31 36.94
C GLU A 223 -43.54 -11.87 35.88
N GLN A 224 -44.05 -10.64 35.97
CA GLN A 224 -44.93 -10.08 34.95
C GLN A 224 -44.17 -9.60 33.69
N PHE A 225 -42.91 -9.21 33.83
CA PHE A 225 -42.05 -8.79 32.71
C PHE A 225 -41.69 -9.97 31.78
N LYS A 226 -41.32 -11.13 32.36
CA LYS A 226 -40.85 -12.33 31.63
C LYS A 226 -41.77 -12.75 30.47
N PRO A 227 -43.07 -13.03 30.66
CA PRO A 227 -43.92 -13.56 29.60
C PRO A 227 -44.18 -12.56 28.46
N ARG A 228 -44.07 -11.26 28.73
CA ARG A 228 -44.33 -10.20 27.75
C ARG A 228 -43.11 -9.87 26.89
N HIS A 229 -41.90 -10.12 27.38
CA HIS A 229 -40.67 -9.64 26.77
C HIS A 229 -39.58 -10.71 26.55
N VAL A 230 -39.70 -11.89 27.16
CA VAL A 230 -38.74 -12.99 27.01
C VAL A 230 -39.47 -14.19 26.43
N GLN A 231 -39.38 -14.37 25.11
CA GLN A 231 -39.73 -15.66 24.51
C GLN A 231 -38.55 -16.62 24.70
N PRO A 232 -38.75 -17.81 25.30
CA PRO A 232 -37.69 -18.80 25.41
C PRO A 232 -37.28 -19.20 23.99
N THR A 233 -36.08 -18.81 23.58
CA THR A 233 -35.67 -18.96 22.18
C THR A 233 -35.38 -20.40 21.79
N ARG A 234 -35.14 -21.33 22.73
CA ARG A 234 -35.07 -22.79 22.48
C ARG A 234 -35.31 -23.60 23.77
N PHE A 235 -35.89 -24.80 23.64
CA PHE A 235 -35.71 -25.85 24.63
C PHE A 235 -34.23 -26.27 24.62
N HIS A 236 -33.55 -26.21 25.77
CA HIS A 236 -32.24 -26.83 25.96
C HIS A 236 -32.21 -27.52 27.32
N ASP A 237 -31.65 -28.74 27.37
CA ASP A 237 -31.70 -29.62 28.55
C ASP A 237 -30.70 -29.20 29.65
N THR A 238 -29.90 -28.15 29.42
CA THR A 238 -28.98 -27.55 30.41
C THR A 238 -28.90 -26.04 30.18
N CYS A 239 -29.54 -25.23 31.03
CA CYS A 239 -29.54 -23.75 30.92
C CYS A 239 -28.28 -23.16 31.58
N CYS A 240 -27.30 -22.75 30.79
CA CYS A 240 -26.24 -21.80 31.21
C CYS A 240 -26.60 -20.35 30.80
N CYS A 241 -27.89 -20.04 30.82
CA CYS A 241 -28.39 -18.72 30.49
C CYS A 241 -28.11 -17.76 31.67
N MET A 242 -27.53 -16.58 31.41
CA MET A 242 -27.19 -15.56 32.43
C MET A 242 -28.37 -15.15 33.33
N TYR A 243 -29.59 -15.51 32.96
CA TYR A 243 -30.80 -15.23 33.72
C TYR A 243 -30.96 -16.11 34.96
N HIS A 244 -30.40 -17.33 35.00
CA HIS A 244 -30.48 -18.19 36.20
C HIS A 244 -29.31 -17.93 37.17
N GLU A 245 -28.07 -17.77 36.68
CA GLU A 245 -26.92 -17.47 37.55
C GLU A 245 -27.06 -16.14 38.29
N ASN A 246 -27.68 -15.13 37.67
CA ASN A 246 -27.90 -13.85 38.32
C ASN A 246 -29.14 -13.83 39.23
N PHE A 247 -30.01 -14.84 39.18
CA PHE A 247 -31.24 -14.87 39.98
C PHE A 247 -30.96 -15.24 41.44
N ASP A 248 -30.05 -16.17 41.68
CA ASP A 248 -29.61 -16.55 43.04
C ASP A 248 -28.89 -15.41 43.78
N LEU A 249 -28.38 -14.42 43.04
CA LEU A 249 -27.74 -13.21 43.59
C LEU A 249 -28.74 -12.10 43.90
N LEU A 250 -29.95 -12.14 43.33
CA LEU A 250 -31.00 -11.12 43.53
C LEU A 250 -31.99 -11.50 44.64
N LEU A 251 -31.97 -12.75 45.11
CA LEU A 251 -32.87 -13.29 46.13
C LEU A 251 -32.22 -13.43 47.53
N LYS A 252 -31.03 -12.87 47.73
CA LYS A 252 -30.39 -12.69 49.04
C LYS A 252 -30.47 -11.24 49.47
#